data_AF-A0A521XQD0-F1
#
_entry.id   AF-A0A521XQD0-F1
#
_cell.length_a   1.000
_cell.length_b   1.000
_cell.length_c   1.000
_cell.angle_alpha   90.00
_cell.angle_beta   90.00
_cell.angle_gamma   90.00
#
_symmetry.space_group_name_H-M   'P 1'
#
loop_
_entity.id
_entity.type
_entity.pdbx_description
1 polymer ?
#
loop_
_entity_poly.entity_id
_entity_poly.type
_entity_poly.pdbx_seq_one_letter_code
_entity_poly.pdbx_strand_id
1 'polypeptide(L)'
;MAPARRPWPAPTAAGPVEAVVAVPGSKSLTNRALVLASLADGPAVVRRALRARDTKLMAKALRSLGAEIVDVSDDPGHRDWA
;
A
#
# COMPACT_ATOMS: atom_id res chain seq x y z
N MET A 1 6.98 -25.84 -13.78
CA MET A 1 6.53 -24.88 -14.82
C MET A 1 5.32 -24.15 -14.28
N ALA A 2 5.41 -22.85 -14.00
CA ALA A 2 4.25 -22.09 -13.55
C ALA A 2 3.18 -22.07 -14.66
N PRO A 3 1.88 -22.11 -14.33
CA PRO A 3 0.83 -22.10 -15.35
C PRO A 3 0.93 -20.85 -16.21
N ALA A 4 0.79 -21.00 -17.53
CA ALA A 4 0.72 -19.87 -18.45
C ALA A 4 -0.42 -18.95 -18.03
N ARG A 5 -0.11 -17.69 -17.70
CA ARG A 5 -1.14 -16.69 -17.31
C ARG A 5 -2.06 -16.48 -18.51
N ARG A 6 -3.34 -16.75 -18.33
CA ARG A 6 -4.35 -16.31 -19.30
C ARG A 6 -4.29 -14.79 -19.41
N PRO A 7 -4.30 -14.21 -20.62
CA PRO A 7 -4.36 -12.77 -20.78
C PRO A 7 -5.66 -12.24 -20.18
N TRP A 8 -5.59 -11.09 -19.51
CA TRP A 8 -6.77 -10.36 -19.05
C TRP A 8 -7.32 -9.55 -20.23
N PRO A 9 -8.57 -9.78 -20.68
CA PRO A 9 -9.14 -9.05 -21.82
C PRO A 9 -9.43 -7.61 -21.39
N ALA A 10 -8.73 -6.64 -21.98
CA ALA A 10 -8.97 -5.23 -21.71
C ALA A 10 -10.30 -4.78 -22.34
N PRO A 11 -11.21 -4.13 -21.59
CA PRO A 11 -12.46 -3.62 -22.15
C PRO A 11 -12.18 -2.47 -23.12
N THR A 12 -12.94 -2.40 -24.20
CA THR A 12 -12.94 -1.26 -25.13
C THR A 12 -14.12 -0.33 -24.83
N ALA A 13 -13.92 0.97 -25.03
CA ALA A 13 -14.98 1.95 -24.85
C ALA A 13 -15.75 2.11 -26.18
N ALA A 14 -17.08 1.98 -26.14
CA ALA A 14 -17.96 2.20 -27.30
C ALA A 14 -18.25 3.70 -27.58
N GLY A 15 -17.80 4.57 -26.68
CA GLY A 15 -17.94 6.03 -26.72
C GLY A 15 -16.97 6.69 -25.74
N PRO A 16 -17.07 8.01 -25.49
CA PRO A 16 -16.21 8.70 -24.54
C PRO A 16 -16.25 8.09 -23.14
N VAL A 17 -15.09 8.01 -22.47
CA VAL A 17 -15.01 7.60 -21.06
C VAL A 17 -15.14 8.83 -20.18
N GLU A 18 -16.21 8.91 -19.40
CA GLU A 18 -16.45 9.97 -18.43
C GLU A 18 -16.55 9.38 -17.02
N ALA A 19 -15.54 9.59 -16.19
CA ALA A 19 -15.49 9.02 -14.85
C ALA A 19 -14.62 9.86 -13.90
N VAL A 20 -14.99 9.83 -12.62
CA VAL A 20 -14.16 10.28 -11.49
C VAL A 20 -13.83 9.05 -10.66
N VAL A 21 -12.54 8.74 -10.49
CA VAL A 21 -12.08 7.53 -9.82
C VAL A 21 -11.18 7.89 -8.64
N ALA A 22 -11.56 7.42 -7.45
CA ALA A 22 -10.69 7.48 -6.28
C ALA A 22 -9.59 6.42 -6.41
N VAL A 23 -8.34 6.86 -6.54
CA VAL A 23 -7.17 5.98 -6.54
C VAL A 23 -6.65 5.79 -5.11
N PRO A 24 -6.03 4.63 -4.79
CA PRO A 24 -5.46 4.41 -3.48
C PRO A 24 -4.24 5.31 -3.23
N GLY A 25 -3.73 5.30 -2.00
CA GLY A 25 -2.58 6.12 -1.60
C GLY A 25 -1.31 5.86 -2.43
N SER A 26 -0.37 6.80 -2.37
CA SER A 26 0.89 6.71 -3.10
C SER A 26 1.81 5.63 -2.52
N LYS A 27 2.30 4.74 -3.38
CA LYS A 27 3.32 3.73 -3.03
C LYS A 27 4.59 4.37 -2.48
N SER A 28 5.16 5.32 -3.23
CA SER A 28 6.42 5.96 -2.84
C SER A 28 6.28 6.76 -1.56
N LEU A 29 5.15 7.46 -1.38
CA LEU A 29 4.90 8.21 -0.15
C LEU A 29 4.71 7.27 1.05
N THR A 30 3.96 6.18 0.88
CA THR A 30 3.79 5.16 1.93
C THR A 30 5.14 4.59 2.34
N ASN A 31 5.99 4.20 1.39
CA ASN A 31 7.31 3.66 1.71
C ASN A 31 8.22 4.68 2.41
N ARG A 32 8.24 5.94 1.96
CA ARG A 32 9.02 7.00 2.63
C ARG A 32 8.53 7.25 4.04
N ALA A 33 7.21 7.31 4.23
CA ALA A 33 6.61 7.50 5.56
C ALA A 33 6.94 6.34 6.50
N LEU A 34 6.90 5.09 6.03
CA LEU A 34 7.31 3.92 6.83
C LEU A 34 8.78 4.00 7.26
N VAL A 35 9.68 4.41 6.37
CA VAL A 35 11.11 4.59 6.70
C VAL A 35 11.29 5.69 7.74
N LEU A 36 10.65 6.85 7.55
CA LEU A 36 10.74 7.97 8.50
C LEU A 36 10.17 7.59 9.87
N ALA A 37 9.02 6.90 9.91
CA ALA A 37 8.42 6.40 11.14
C ALA A 37 9.34 5.41 11.87
N SER A 38 10.03 4.53 11.14
CA SER A 38 10.96 3.55 11.73
C SER A 38 12.24 4.17 12.30
N LEU A 39 12.56 5.40 11.91
CA LEU A 39 13.74 6.14 12.37
C LEU A 39 13.41 7.17 13.46
N ALA A 40 12.13 7.41 13.74
CA ALA A 40 11.71 8.39 14.72
C ALA A 40 11.95 7.90 16.16
N ASP A 41 12.24 8.82 17.09
CA ASP A 41 12.47 8.52 18.51
C ASP A 41 11.20 8.12 19.30
N GLY A 42 10.08 7.91 18.60
CA GLY A 42 8.80 7.59 19.22
C GLY A 42 7.78 7.01 18.24
N PRO A 43 6.62 6.55 18.75
CA PRO A 43 5.60 5.91 17.94
C PRO A 43 5.02 6.86 16.90
N ALA A 44 4.71 6.33 15.72
CA ALA A 44 4.16 7.09 14.60
C ALA A 44 3.02 6.32 13.91
N VAL A 45 2.07 7.06 13.33
CA VAL A 45 0.96 6.47 12.57
C VAL A 45 1.03 6.93 11.12
N VAL A 46 1.17 6.00 10.18
CA VAL A 46 1.12 6.28 8.74
C VAL A 46 -0.32 6.12 8.25
N ARG A 47 -1.02 7.26 8.14
CA ARG A 47 -2.43 7.29 7.73
C ARG A 47 -2.62 7.09 6.23
N ARG A 48 -3.75 6.47 5.85
CA ARG A 48 -4.15 6.25 4.44
C ARG A 48 -3.06 5.58 3.58
N ALA A 49 -2.25 4.74 4.21
CA ALA A 49 -1.15 4.08 3.55
C ALA A 49 -1.64 3.06 2.53
N LEU A 50 -0.95 3.01 1.39
CA LEU A 50 -1.23 2.03 0.35
C LEU A 50 -0.99 0.61 0.88
N ARG A 51 -1.95 -0.28 0.68
CA ARG A 51 -1.79 -1.73 0.88
C ARG A 51 -1.54 -2.38 -0.47
N ALA A 52 -0.27 -2.49 -0.84
CA ALA A 52 0.18 -3.15 -2.06
C ALA A 52 1.30 -4.13 -1.72
N ARG A 53 1.65 -5.01 -2.66
CA ARG A 53 2.77 -5.93 -2.49
C ARG A 53 4.05 -5.19 -2.06
N ASP A 54 4.36 -4.07 -2.71
CA ASP A 54 5.58 -3.31 -2.45
C ASP A 54 5.61 -2.67 -1.06
N THR A 55 4.47 -2.17 -0.56
CA THR A 55 4.41 -1.55 0.77
C THR A 55 4.43 -2.61 1.88
N LYS A 56 3.82 -3.78 1.65
CA LYS A 56 3.95 -4.94 2.54
C LYS A 56 5.38 -5.46 2.59
N LEU A 57 6.07 -5.50 1.45
CA LEU A 57 7.49 -5.87 1.39
C LEU A 57 8.37 -4.85 2.13
N MET A 58 8.10 -3.56 2.00
CA MET A 58 8.79 -2.52 2.76
C MET A 58 8.59 -2.70 4.27
N ALA A 59 7.35 -2.83 4.74
CA ALA A 59 7.06 -3.07 6.15
C ALA A 59 7.74 -4.35 6.68
N LYS A 60 7.75 -5.44 5.88
CA LYS A 60 8.47 -6.67 6.23
C LYS A 60 9.99 -6.45 6.33
N ALA A 61 10.57 -5.70 5.40
CA ALA A 61 12.00 -5.38 5.42
C ALA A 61 12.37 -4.56 6.66
N LEU A 62 11.60 -3.52 6.98
CA LEU A 62 11.82 -2.69 8.17
C LEU A 62 11.67 -3.52 9.46
N ARG A 63 10.67 -4.41 9.54
CA ARG A 63 10.56 -5.38 10.65
C ARG A 63 11.79 -6.28 10.78
N SER A 64 12.34 -6.77 9.66
CA SER A 64 13.57 -7.57 9.70
C SER A 64 14.81 -6.79 10.13
N LEU A 65 14.76 -5.45 10.07
CA LEU A 65 15.79 -4.55 10.57
C LEU A 65 15.55 -4.12 12.03
N GLY A 66 14.50 -4.63 12.69
CA GLY A 66 14.21 -4.37 14.10
C GLY A 66 13.12 -3.33 14.36
N ALA A 67 12.50 -2.74 13.32
CA ALA A 67 11.38 -1.83 13.52
C ALA A 67 10.11 -2.59 13.96
N GLU A 68 9.42 -2.09 14.98
CA GLU A 68 8.08 -2.55 15.32
C GLU A 68 7.07 -1.83 14.42
N ILE A 69 6.36 -2.61 13.59
CA ILE A 69 5.32 -2.08 12.71
C ILE A 69 4.12 -2.99 12.87
N VAL A 70 2.93 -2.43 13.07
CA VAL A 70 1.65 -3.12 13.21
C VAL A 70 0.71 -2.63 12.12
N ASP A 71 0.06 -3.58 11.44
CA ASP A 71 -1.03 -3.24 10.52
C ASP A 71 -2.30 -3.08 11.36
N VAL A 72 -2.63 -1.85 11.76
CA VAL A 72 -3.84 -1.52 12.53
C VAL A 72 -5.01 -1.35 11.57
N SER A 73 -5.68 -2.46 11.28
CA SER A 73 -6.88 -2.47 10.44
C SER A 73 -8.05 -3.12 11.17
N ASP A 74 -8.88 -2.32 11.84
CA ASP A 74 -10.17 -2.77 12.39
C ASP A 74 -11.35 -1.87 11.96
N ASP A 75 -11.21 -1.09 10.87
CA ASP A 75 -12.34 -0.37 10.29
C ASP A 75 -12.20 -0.26 8.76
N PRO A 76 -13.19 -0.69 7.95
CA PRO A 76 -13.19 -0.49 6.50
C PRO A 76 -12.99 0.98 6.05
N GLY A 77 -13.08 1.96 6.97
CA GLY A 77 -12.72 3.36 6.75
C GLY A 77 -11.29 3.78 7.14
N HIS A 78 -10.54 3.01 7.95
CA HIS A 78 -9.19 3.36 8.43
C HIS A 78 -8.12 2.44 7.83
N ARG A 79 -7.15 3.03 7.12
CA ARG A 79 -6.04 2.32 6.43
C ARG A 79 -4.71 2.76 7.02
N ASP A 80 -4.55 2.59 8.31
CA ASP A 80 -3.44 3.18 9.05
C ASP A 80 -2.42 2.08 9.41
N TRP A 81 -1.13 2.40 9.39
CA TRP A 81 -0.10 1.56 10.02
C TRP A 81 0.32 2.25 11.31
N ALA A 82 0.55 1.49 12.37
CA ALA A 82 1.21 1.94 13.58
C ALA A 82 2.59 1.29 13.69
#